data_AF-A0A373HME2-F1
#
_entry.id   AF-A0A373HME2-F1
#
_cell.length_a   1.000
_cell.length_b   1.000
_cell.length_c   1.000
_cell.angle_alpha   90.00
_cell.angle_beta   90.00
_cell.angle_gamma   90.00
#
_symmetry.space_group_name_H-M   'P 1'
#
loop_
_entity.id
_entity.type
_entity.pdbx_description
1 polymer ?
#
loop_
_entity_poly.entity_id
_entity_poly.type
_entity_poly.pdbx_seq_one_letter_code
_entity_poly.pdbx_strand_id
1 'polypeptide(L)'
;MEKLYVNKLNDSKYVALITVLDYEISVNKYLKQLSFEASSNKPEHVLVDLALKTGIDKYRFVEFDINESGKIELDTYKYVSVNTIYETLANI
;
A
#
# COMPACT_ATOMS: atom_id res chain seq x y z
N MET A 1 -2.00 4.36 19.35
CA MET A 1 -1.99 3.16 18.47
C MET A 1 -1.59 3.62 17.08
N GLU A 2 -0.72 2.86 16.42
CA GLU A 2 -0.33 3.12 15.03
C GLU A 2 -1.55 2.95 14.12
N LYS A 3 -1.65 3.81 13.09
CA LYS A 3 -2.80 3.84 12.17
C LYS A 3 -2.52 3.07 10.88
N LEU A 4 -1.27 3.09 10.45
CA LEU A 4 -0.74 2.35 9.31
C LEU A 4 0.56 1.67 9.74
N TYR A 5 0.82 0.50 9.19
CA TYR A 5 2.14 -0.14 9.21
C TYR A 5 2.74 -0.10 7.81
N VAL A 6 4.00 0.30 7.67
CA VAL A 6 4.68 0.40 6.36
C VAL A 6 5.83 -0.59 6.32
N ASN A 7 5.66 -1.67 5.57
CA ASN A 7 6.69 -2.66 5.30
C ASN A 7 7.40 -2.32 3.98
N LYS A 8 8.65 -1.86 4.05
CA LYS A 8 9.44 -1.58 2.83
C LYS A 8 9.85 -2.90 2.20
N LEU A 9 9.63 -3.02 0.89
CA LEU A 9 9.88 -4.25 0.15
C LEU A 9 11.17 -4.12 -0.67
N ASN A 10 11.89 -5.24 -0.81
CA ASN A 10 12.94 -5.38 -1.81
C ASN A 10 12.36 -6.15 -3.01
N ASP A 11 11.42 -5.50 -3.70
CA ASP A 11 10.61 -6.06 -4.78
C ASP A 11 10.73 -5.17 -6.01
N SER A 12 10.59 -5.73 -7.22
CA SER A 12 10.71 -4.97 -8.46
C SER A 12 9.44 -4.17 -8.82
N LYS A 13 8.29 -4.57 -8.27
CA LYS A 13 6.98 -3.99 -8.57
C LYS A 13 6.48 -3.05 -7.48
N TYR A 14 6.66 -3.40 -6.21
CA TYR A 14 6.19 -2.60 -5.09
C TYR A 14 7.32 -2.08 -4.21
N VAL A 15 7.32 -0.79 -3.88
CA VAL A 15 8.31 -0.22 -2.94
C VAL A 15 7.96 -0.54 -1.48
N ALA A 16 6.67 -0.72 -1.20
CA ALA A 16 6.17 -0.99 0.14
C ALA A 16 4.81 -1.70 0.12
N LEU A 17 4.56 -2.48 1.16
CA LEU A 17 3.25 -2.94 1.59
C LEU A 17 2.80 -2.10 2.80
N ILE A 18 1.64 -1.45 2.68
CA ILE A 18 1.07 -0.58 3.70
C ILE A 18 -0.18 -1.27 4.27
N THR A 19 -0.14 -1.66 5.54
CA THR A 19 -1.29 -2.28 6.22
C THR A 19 -2.07 -1.24 7.01
N VAL A 20 -3.38 -1.14 6.75
CA VAL A 20 -4.28 -0.29 7.56
C VAL A 20 -4.58 -0.99 8.88
N LEU A 21 -4.25 -0.35 10.00
CA LEU A 21 -4.41 -0.90 11.35
C LEU A 21 -5.64 -0.36 12.11
N ASP A 22 -6.40 0.53 11.48
CA ASP A 22 -7.52 1.21 12.13
C ASP A 22 -8.70 1.37 11.17
N TYR A 23 -9.86 0.80 11.52
CA TYR A 23 -11.07 0.85 10.70
C TYR A 23 -11.80 2.20 10.75
N GLU A 24 -11.45 3.12 11.65
CA GLU A 24 -12.08 4.43 11.79
C GLU A 24 -11.36 5.53 10.99
N ILE A 25 -10.10 5.32 10.58
CA ILE A 25 -9.36 6.36 9.87
C ILE A 25 -9.85 6.60 8.43
N SER A 26 -9.68 7.84 7.96
CA SER A 26 -9.69 8.12 6.52
C SER A 26 -8.35 7.69 5.90
N VAL A 27 -8.31 6.53 5.25
CA VAL A 27 -7.08 5.95 4.64
C VAL A 27 -6.37 6.95 3.74
N ASN A 28 -7.10 7.63 2.86
CA ASN A 28 -6.56 8.64 1.94
C ASN A 28 -5.79 9.77 2.64
N LYS A 29 -6.22 10.17 3.85
CA LYS A 29 -5.56 11.23 4.62
C LYS A 29 -4.16 10.81 5.04
N TYR A 30 -3.99 9.54 5.39
CA TYR A 30 -2.71 9.00 5.85
C TYR A 30 -1.80 8.63 4.68
N LEU A 31 -2.35 8.03 3.61
CA LEU A 31 -1.57 7.73 2.40
C LEU A 31 -0.94 9.00 1.79
N LYS A 32 -1.65 10.13 1.74
CA LYS A 32 -1.10 11.42 1.25
C LYS A 32 0.12 11.92 2.04
N GLN A 33 0.26 11.52 3.30
CA GLN A 33 1.37 11.97 4.16
C GLN A 33 2.64 11.14 3.91
N LEU A 34 2.50 9.93 3.34
CA LEU A 34 3.63 9.08 3.02
C LEU A 34 4.45 9.67 1.86
N SER A 35 5.73 9.33 1.84
CA SER A 35 6.65 9.67 0.75
C SER A 35 7.67 8.56 0.63
N PHE A 36 7.98 8.21 -0.61
CA PHE A 36 8.99 7.24 -0.97
C PHE A 36 10.11 7.95 -1.72
N GLU A 37 11.30 7.36 -1.71
CA GLU A 37 12.41 7.92 -2.47
C GLU A 37 12.14 7.72 -3.97
N ALA A 38 11.96 8.82 -4.70
CA ALA A 38 11.82 8.80 -6.14
C ALA A 38 13.16 8.44 -6.82
N SER A 39 13.14 7.50 -7.76
CA SER A 39 14.30 7.16 -8.60
C SER A 39 13.82 6.39 -9.82
N SER A 40 14.44 6.65 -10.98
CA SER A 40 14.12 6.00 -12.26
C SER A 40 14.29 4.48 -12.25
N ASN A 41 14.98 3.92 -11.25
CA ASN A 41 15.22 2.48 -11.11
C ASN A 41 14.42 1.85 -9.95
N LYS A 42 13.47 2.59 -9.36
CA LYS A 42 12.68 2.10 -8.22
C LYS A 42 11.28 1.67 -8.65
N PRO A 43 10.66 0.78 -7.88
CA PRO A 43 9.28 0.39 -8.14
C PRO A 43 8.36 1.60 -8.08
N GLU A 44 7.44 1.68 -9.04
CA GLU A 44 6.54 2.81 -9.23
C GLU A 44 5.21 2.63 -8.47
N HIS A 45 5.08 1.58 -7.66
CA HIS A 45 3.82 1.27 -7.00
C HIS A 45 3.97 1.00 -5.50
N VAL A 46 2.89 1.26 -4.76
CA VAL A 46 2.67 0.74 -3.40
C VAL A 46 1.53 -0.25 -3.40
N LEU A 47 1.62 -1.25 -2.52
CA LEU A 47 0.54 -2.17 -2.22
C LEU A 47 -0.09 -1.76 -0.88
N VAL A 48 -1.40 -1.66 -0.81
CA VAL A 48 -2.14 -1.30 0.41
C VAL A 48 -3.05 -2.47 0.81
N ASP A 49 -2.91 -2.96 2.04
CA ASP A 49 -3.82 -3.93 2.65
C ASP A 49 -4.95 -3.22 3.40
N LEU A 50 -6.16 -3.45 2.93
CA LEU A 50 -7.42 -2.92 3.44
C LEU A 50 -8.25 -3.96 4.18
N ALA A 51 -7.69 -5.08 4.64
CA ALA A 51 -8.42 -6.13 5.33
C ALA A 51 -9.34 -5.61 6.46
N LEU A 52 -8.90 -4.63 7.25
CA LEU A 52 -9.72 -4.01 8.31
C LEU A 52 -10.85 -3.09 7.79
N LYS A 53 -10.80 -2.66 6.53
CA LYS A 53 -11.82 -1.80 5.90
C LYS A 53 -12.82 -2.61 5.07
N THR A 54 -12.36 -3.64 4.37
CA THR A 54 -13.15 -4.37 3.37
C THR A 54 -13.35 -5.84 3.71
N GLY A 55 -12.64 -6.37 4.71
CA GLY A 55 -12.55 -7.81 4.94
C GLY A 55 -11.53 -8.49 4.03
N ILE A 56 -11.42 -9.82 4.16
CA ILE A 56 -10.51 -10.64 3.37
C ILE A 56 -11.26 -11.14 2.13
N ASP A 57 -11.29 -10.30 1.10
CA ASP A 57 -11.86 -10.63 -0.20
C ASP A 57 -11.07 -9.98 -1.36
N LYS A 58 -11.66 -9.99 -2.56
CA LYS A 58 -11.05 -9.41 -3.77
C LYS A 58 -10.79 -7.90 -3.71
N TYR A 59 -11.31 -7.20 -2.70
CA TYR A 59 -11.11 -5.76 -2.47
C TYR A 59 -10.06 -5.48 -1.39
N ARG A 60 -9.46 -6.51 -0.80
CA ARG A 60 -8.45 -6.40 0.26
C ARG A 60 -7.21 -5.62 -0.18
N PHE A 61 -6.64 -5.97 -1.32
CA PHE A 61 -5.38 -5.38 -1.77
C PHE A 61 -5.60 -4.36 -2.88
N VAL A 62 -5.02 -3.17 -2.69
CA VAL A 62 -5.09 -2.07 -3.65
C VAL A 62 -3.69 -1.64 -4.01
N GLU A 63 -3.42 -1.56 -5.31
CA GLU A 63 -2.22 -0.98 -5.87
C GLU A 63 -2.48 0.50 -6.20
N PHE A 64 -1.50 1.35 -5.87
CA PHE A 64 -1.48 2.76 -6.27
C PHE A 64 -0.13 3.08 -6.90
N ASP A 65 -0.14 4.01 -7.85
CA ASP A 65 1.09 4.53 -8.45
C ASP A 65 1.77 5.56 -7.54
N ILE A 66 3.07 5.73 -7.75
CA ILE A 66 3.91 6.72 -7.09
C ILE A 66 4.43 7.66 -8.17
N ASN A 67 4.21 8.96 -7.97
CA ASN A 67 4.68 9.96 -8.91
C ASN A 67 6.18 10.25 -8.77
N GLU A 68 6.69 11.08 -9.68
CA GLU A 68 8.08 11.52 -9.73
C GLU A 68 8.56 12.23 -8.45
N SER A 69 7.64 12.76 -7.63
CA SER A 69 7.96 13.36 -6.33
C SER A 69 8.00 12.36 -5.17
N GLY A 70 7.76 11.08 -5.46
CA GLY A 70 7.70 10.01 -4.46
C GLY A 70 6.40 9.96 -3.68
N LYS A 71 5.33 10.60 -4.17
CA LYS A 71 4.02 10.63 -3.53
C LYS A 71 3.06 9.63 -4.16
N ILE A 72 2.21 9.02 -3.33
CA ILE A 72 1.16 8.11 -3.80
C ILE A 72 0.09 8.92 -4.55
N GLU A 73 -0.19 8.53 -5.78
CA GLU A 73 -1.30 9.05 -6.58
C GLU A 73 -2.58 8.29 -6.23
N LEU A 74 -3.51 8.93 -5.51
CA LEU A 74 -4.70 8.24 -4.98
C LEU A 74 -5.80 8.00 -6.02
N ASP A 75 -5.66 8.59 -7.20
CA ASP A 75 -6.56 8.47 -8.33
C ASP A 75 -6.19 7.32 -9.30
N THR A 76 -5.00 6.72 -9.15
CA THR A 76 -4.50 5.63 -10.03
C THR A 76 -4.75 4.22 -9.48
N TYR A 77 -5.73 4.07 -8.59
CA TYR A 77 -5.90 2.83 -7.84
C TYR A 77 -6.45 1.66 -8.66
N LYS A 78 -6.01 0.45 -8.33
CA LYS A 78 -6.66 -0.79 -8.79
C LYS A 78 -6.63 -1.88 -7.73
N TYR A 79 -7.72 -2.64 -7.64
CA TYR A 79 -7.76 -3.85 -6.81
C TYR A 79 -6.94 -4.96 -7.47
N VAL A 80 -6.12 -5.65 -6.68
CA VAL A 80 -5.22 -6.69 -7.19
C VAL A 80 -5.34 -7.98 -6.36
N SER A 81 -5.25 -9.11 -7.04
CA SER A 81 -4.93 -10.37 -6.36
C SER A 81 -3.42 -10.46 -6.19
N VAL A 82 -2.98 -10.91 -5.02
CA VAL A 82 -1.57 -11.01 -4.68
C VAL A 82 -1.19 -12.46 -4.40
N ASN A 83 0.10 -12.79 -4.47
CA ASN A 83 0.58 -14.12 -4.10
C ASN A 83 0.67 -14.26 -2.56
N THR A 84 0.90 -15.49 -2.10
CA THR A 84 0.97 -15.83 -0.68
C THR A 84 2.07 -15.11 0.10
N ILE A 85 3.12 -14.61 -0.57
CA ILE A 85 4.19 -13.85 0.09
C ILE A 85 3.63 -12.52 0.62
N TYR A 86 2.92 -11.77 -0.21
CA TYR A 86 2.31 -10.51 0.24
C TYR A 86 1.19 -10.74 1.26
N GLU A 87 0.41 -11.82 1.12
CA GLU A 87 -0.60 -12.18 2.13
C GLU A 87 0.03 -12.46 3.50
N THR A 88 1.14 -13.19 3.52
CA THR A 88 1.87 -13.51 4.75
C THR A 88 2.46 -12.24 5.37
N LEU A 89 3.06 -11.37 4.56
CA LEU A 89 3.59 -10.08 5.01
C LEU A 89 2.50 -9.11 5.48
N ALA A 90 1.23 -9.32 5.13
CA ALA A 90 0.13 -8.47 5.53
C ALA A 90 -0.54 -8.92 6.84
N ASN A 91 -0.39 -10.19 7.21
CA ASN A 91 -1.01 -10.82 8.39
C ASN A 91 -0.11 -10.79 9.65
N ILE A 92 0.71 -9.76 9.80
CA ILE A 92 1.69 -9.62 10.91
C ILE A 92 0.98 -9.26 12.23
#